data_AF-A0A8H6IEE2-F1
#
_entry.id   AF-A0A8H6IEE2-F1
#
_cell.length_a   1.000
_cell.length_b   1.000
_cell.length_c   1.000
_cell.angle_alpha   90.00
_cell.angle_beta   90.00
_cell.angle_gamma   90.00
#
_symmetry.space_group_name_H-M   'P 1'
#
loop_
_entity.id
_entity.type
_entity.pdbx_description
1 polymer ?
#
loop_
_entity_poly.entity_id
_entity_poly.type
_entity_poly.pdbx_seq_one_letter_code
_entity_poly.pdbx_strand_id
1 'polypeptide(L)'
;MENVPVGPRELTKEELDAKLASLDNIPLFMKSLPEEESENPMIAALQDLAYEGTPDEVATNFKEQGNEYFKGKRYREAAGFYKQGIDVKPTDAKILIALLNNMAACNLELQNYGSVLKDCSAVLKMDEKSSKAYYRSGQALMSLDRVDEALDCCDRKEAKEKKERETQERLRKEKEAKAAMQAAFRARNLIDIPKPDGSSNPYQPRFDSEDPSMMVLPVFFLYPQYATSDVIPEFYEDTTFEAHLEQIFPPKGSPSPWDLNGEYTYKNLVIYAMTHRKRLLKVGKKMTLQDIFKAAKGKPGEARDGLEVKDGCITFVVLPKGGEEAKWMSVSTKILRTANAPTTSPDEIETSVAQALIDLENNVPELKSELRVLQISAAREVDVRTAITDVTWRNATNYDLCNPRLTRELEKKFSDRHVVFIAQRRMLRKPTRTSRVQQKRPRSRTLTSVHEKILEDLVFPTEIVGKRTRVAVDGSKLLKVFLDSKDATSLEYKLDSFSSVYRRLTGKDVVFEFPVVSHGEKA
;
A
#
# COMPACT_ATOMS: atom_id res chain seq x y z
N MET A 1 58.82 42.35 45.32
CA MET A 1 59.74 41.97 44.24
C MET A 1 58.93 41.16 43.24
N GLU A 2 58.55 41.79 42.14
CA GLU A 2 57.77 41.15 41.07
C GLU A 2 58.59 40.08 40.36
N ASN A 3 58.03 38.88 40.24
CA ASN A 3 58.59 37.78 39.44
C ASN A 3 58.22 38.05 37.97
N VAL A 4 59.13 38.70 37.24
CA VAL A 4 59.00 38.85 35.79
C VAL A 4 59.26 37.48 35.14
N PRO A 5 58.38 36.98 34.25
CA PRO A 5 58.65 35.74 33.54
C PRO A 5 59.89 35.92 32.67
N VAL A 6 60.94 35.15 32.92
CA VAL A 6 62.13 35.12 32.07
C VAL A 6 61.70 34.62 30.70
N GLY A 7 61.82 35.48 29.69
CA GLY A 7 61.55 35.13 28.30
C GLY A 7 62.46 33.99 27.81
N PRO A 8 62.05 33.25 26.77
CA PRO A 8 62.80 32.09 26.30
C PRO A 8 64.24 32.48 25.93
N ARG A 9 65.20 31.77 26.55
CA ARG A 9 66.64 31.93 26.30
C ARG A 9 66.95 31.72 24.81
N GLU A 10 67.69 32.65 24.21
CA GLU A 10 68.19 32.50 22.85
C GLU A 10 69.11 31.27 22.78
N LEU A 11 68.75 30.33 21.91
CA LEU A 11 69.55 29.12 21.68
C LEU A 11 70.84 29.50 20.95
N THR A 12 71.95 28.96 21.42
CA THR A 12 73.22 29.07 20.70
C THR A 12 73.12 28.33 19.37
N LYS A 13 73.93 28.74 18.37
CA LYS A 13 73.87 28.16 17.03
C LYS A 13 74.06 26.64 17.02
N GLU A 14 74.93 26.14 17.91
CA GLU A 14 75.17 24.70 18.10
C GLU A 14 73.96 23.98 18.70
N GLU A 15 73.26 24.58 19.66
CA GLU A 15 72.01 24.01 20.22
C GLU A 15 70.85 24.05 19.22
N LEU A 16 70.80 25.07 18.36
CA LEU A 16 69.81 25.18 17.30
C LEU A 16 70.02 24.10 16.23
N ASP A 17 71.27 23.91 15.80
CA ASP A 17 71.64 22.90 14.81
C ASP A 17 71.42 21.49 15.37
N ALA A 18 71.72 21.26 16.66
CA ALA A 18 71.42 19.99 17.35
C ALA A 18 69.90 19.73 17.45
N LYS A 19 69.09 20.76 17.73
CA LYS A 19 67.63 20.63 17.74
C LYS A 19 67.08 20.37 16.34
N LEU A 20 67.58 21.05 15.32
CA LEU A 20 67.17 20.81 13.93
C LEU A 20 67.54 19.39 13.47
N ALA A 21 68.73 18.89 13.82
CA ALA A 21 69.12 17.50 13.58
C ALA A 21 68.23 16.50 14.35
N SER A 22 67.73 16.87 15.54
CA SER A 22 66.77 16.02 16.27
C SER A 22 65.38 15.98 15.64
N LEU A 23 64.97 17.05 14.92
CA LEU A 23 63.70 17.10 14.19
C LEU A 23 63.72 16.21 12.95
N ASP A 24 64.90 16.00 12.35
CA ASP A 24 65.06 15.04 11.24
C ASP A 24 64.80 13.58 11.68
N ASN A 25 64.71 13.29 12.99
CA ASN A 25 64.28 11.97 13.53
C ASN A 25 62.77 11.88 13.82
N ILE A 26 62.02 12.97 13.67
CA ILE A 26 60.57 13.01 13.87
C ILE A 26 59.89 12.78 12.51
N PRO A 27 58.98 11.80 12.38
CA PRO A 27 58.39 11.44 11.08
C PRO A 27 57.69 12.59 10.36
N LEU A 28 57.15 13.56 11.10
CA LEU A 28 56.46 14.73 10.55
C LEU A 28 57.40 15.74 9.87
N PHE A 29 58.70 15.75 10.23
CA PHE A 29 59.69 16.73 9.74
C PHE A 29 60.85 16.08 8.96
N MET A 30 60.81 14.76 8.77
CA MET A 30 61.78 14.02 7.96
C MET A 30 61.76 14.48 6.50
N LYS A 31 62.93 14.76 5.95
CA LYS A 31 63.11 15.12 4.53
C LYS A 31 63.12 13.91 3.60
N SER A 32 63.38 12.72 4.14
CA SER A 32 63.38 11.44 3.42
C SER A 32 63.13 10.31 4.40
N LEU A 33 62.40 9.27 3.99
CA LEU A 33 62.28 8.05 4.78
C LEU A 33 63.61 7.27 4.79
N PRO A 34 64.02 6.66 5.91
CA PRO A 34 65.15 5.73 5.95
C PRO A 34 64.93 4.53 5.01
N GLU A 35 65.97 4.09 4.30
CA GLU A 35 65.89 2.99 3.32
C GLU A 35 65.90 1.58 3.95
N GLU A 36 66.29 1.46 5.23
CA GLU A 36 66.21 0.21 6.02
C GLU A 36 64.96 0.24 6.92
N GLU A 37 64.40 -0.94 7.26
CA GLU A 37 63.30 -1.10 8.23
C GLU A 37 63.70 -0.48 9.57
N SER A 38 63.41 0.81 9.73
CA SER A 38 63.82 1.55 10.92
C SER A 38 63.03 1.05 12.12
N GLU A 39 63.72 0.58 13.17
CA GLU A 39 63.16 0.23 14.49
C GLU A 39 62.56 1.44 15.26
N ASN A 40 62.19 2.53 14.57
CA ASN A 40 61.65 3.72 15.19
C ASN A 40 60.15 3.50 15.51
N PRO A 41 59.78 3.37 16.82
CA PRO A 41 58.42 3.03 17.23
C PRO A 41 57.38 4.07 16.81
N MET A 42 57.78 5.32 16.56
CA MET A 42 56.87 6.37 16.04
C MET A 42 56.47 6.15 14.59
N ILE A 43 57.38 5.65 13.73
CA ILE A 43 57.08 5.34 12.32
C ILE A 43 56.17 4.11 12.26
N ALA A 44 56.45 3.10 13.08
CA ALA A 44 55.61 1.92 13.22
C ALA A 44 54.19 2.29 13.70
N ALA A 45 54.06 3.13 14.73
CA ALA A 45 52.76 3.59 15.24
C ALA A 45 51.95 4.39 14.19
N LEU A 46 52.62 5.18 13.35
CA LEU A 46 51.99 5.90 12.23
C LEU A 46 51.56 4.96 11.10
N GLN A 47 52.33 3.92 10.82
CA GLN A 47 51.96 2.88 9.85
C GLN A 47 50.76 2.07 10.35
N ASP A 48 50.71 1.72 11.63
CA ASP A 48 49.57 1.04 12.24
C ASP A 48 48.29 1.88 12.19
N LEU A 49 48.41 3.20 12.41
CA LEU A 49 47.29 4.15 12.27
C LEU A 49 46.70 4.16 10.85
N ALA A 50 47.50 3.91 9.82
CA ALA A 50 47.03 3.87 8.43
C ALA A 50 46.12 2.64 8.15
N TYR A 51 46.17 1.62 9.00
CA TYR A 51 45.35 0.42 8.92
C TYR A 51 44.24 0.37 9.99
N GLU A 52 44.02 1.45 10.76
CA GLU A 52 42.92 1.54 11.70
C GLU A 52 41.58 1.82 10.99
N GLY A 53 40.64 0.88 11.08
CA GLY A 53 39.28 1.03 10.54
C GLY A 53 38.67 -0.27 10.04
N THR A 54 37.49 -0.20 9.44
CA THR A 54 36.94 -1.36 8.71
C THR A 54 37.73 -1.58 7.41
N PRO A 55 37.84 -2.83 6.92
CA PRO A 55 38.56 -3.12 5.67
C PRO A 55 38.09 -2.27 4.47
N ASP A 56 36.80 -1.95 4.40
CA ASP A 56 36.22 -1.11 3.34
C ASP A 56 36.63 0.38 3.46
N GLU A 57 36.71 0.90 4.68
CA GLU A 57 37.17 2.29 4.94
C GLU A 57 38.67 2.43 4.65
N VAL A 58 39.48 1.48 5.10
CA VAL A 58 40.93 1.45 4.86
C VAL A 58 41.22 1.35 3.36
N ALA A 59 40.53 0.45 2.65
CA ALA A 59 40.64 0.33 1.18
C ALA A 59 40.19 1.60 0.45
N THR A 60 39.19 2.32 0.98
CA THR A 60 38.74 3.60 0.43
C THR A 60 39.77 4.71 0.62
N ASN A 61 40.42 4.76 1.78
CA ASN A 61 41.49 5.71 2.06
C ASN A 61 42.68 5.50 1.10
N PHE A 62 43.14 4.24 0.94
CA PHE A 62 44.20 3.92 -0.03
C PHE A 62 43.81 4.22 -1.48
N LYS A 63 42.54 4.03 -1.85
CA LYS A 63 42.01 4.44 -3.16
C LYS A 63 42.11 5.96 -3.37
N GLU A 64 41.78 6.75 -2.36
CA GLU A 64 41.84 8.22 -2.43
C GLU A 64 43.29 8.72 -2.52
N GLN A 65 44.19 8.18 -1.70
CA GLN A 65 45.62 8.47 -1.81
C GLN A 65 46.17 8.12 -3.19
N GLY A 66 45.85 6.92 -3.69
CA GLY A 66 46.24 6.50 -5.05
C GLY A 66 45.71 7.43 -6.14
N ASN A 67 44.50 7.98 -5.99
CA ASN A 67 43.94 8.94 -6.96
C ASN A 67 44.73 10.26 -6.99
N GLU A 68 45.22 10.73 -5.84
CA GLU A 68 46.05 11.95 -5.76
C GLU A 68 47.40 11.74 -6.45
N TYR A 69 48.09 10.62 -6.20
CA TYR A 69 49.33 10.28 -6.92
C TYR A 69 49.11 10.08 -8.41
N PHE A 70 47.97 9.50 -8.81
CA PHE A 70 47.58 9.34 -10.21
C PHE A 70 47.40 10.70 -10.91
N LYS A 71 46.73 11.67 -10.27
CA LYS A 71 46.63 13.05 -10.77
C LYS A 71 48.01 13.71 -10.88
N GLY A 72 48.91 13.41 -9.94
CA GLY A 72 50.30 13.85 -9.96
C GLY A 72 51.19 13.16 -11.01
N LYS A 73 50.63 12.29 -11.88
CA LYS A 73 51.34 11.47 -12.88
C LYS A 73 52.41 10.54 -12.30
N ARG A 74 52.37 10.29 -10.99
CA ARG A 74 53.26 9.38 -10.26
C ARG A 74 52.62 7.98 -10.25
N TYR A 75 52.60 7.34 -11.41
CA TYR A 75 51.82 6.11 -11.63
C TYR A 75 52.37 4.89 -10.88
N ARG A 76 53.68 4.84 -10.64
CA ARG A 76 54.32 3.73 -9.93
C ARG A 76 53.92 3.72 -8.45
N GLU A 77 53.93 4.88 -7.83
CA GLU A 77 53.51 5.07 -6.44
C GLU A 77 51.99 4.90 -6.30
N ALA A 78 51.20 5.44 -7.25
CA ALA A 78 49.76 5.24 -7.27
C ALA A 78 49.38 3.74 -7.34
N ALA A 79 50.06 2.96 -8.18
CA ALA A 79 49.85 1.51 -8.26
C ALA A 79 50.17 0.80 -6.93
N GLY A 80 51.18 1.28 -6.18
CA GLY A 80 51.51 0.77 -4.84
C GLY A 80 50.35 0.94 -3.85
N PHE A 81 49.76 2.13 -3.78
CA PHE A 81 48.62 2.40 -2.91
C PHE A 81 47.37 1.60 -3.31
N TYR A 82 47.08 1.47 -4.61
CA TYR A 82 45.96 0.63 -5.04
C TYR A 82 46.15 -0.85 -4.69
N LYS A 83 47.40 -1.35 -4.80
CA LYS A 83 47.74 -2.71 -4.39
C LYS A 83 47.52 -2.92 -2.89
N GLN A 84 47.98 -1.99 -2.05
CA GLN A 84 47.71 -2.02 -0.61
C GLN A 84 46.21 -2.06 -0.30
N GLY A 85 45.41 -1.27 -1.01
CA GLY A 85 43.94 -1.30 -0.88
C GLY A 85 43.31 -2.64 -1.29
N ILE A 86 43.87 -3.33 -2.29
CA ILE A 86 43.41 -4.67 -2.71
C ILE A 86 43.82 -5.74 -1.69
N ASP A 87 45.04 -5.63 -1.12
CA ASP A 87 45.59 -6.58 -0.15
C ASP A 87 44.79 -6.60 1.17
N VAL A 88 44.13 -5.50 1.51
CA VAL A 88 43.18 -5.38 2.63
C VAL A 88 41.89 -6.20 2.42
N LYS A 89 41.62 -6.65 1.18
CA LYS A 89 40.46 -7.48 0.79
C LYS A 89 39.12 -6.86 1.23
N PRO A 90 38.71 -5.71 0.65
CA PRO A 90 37.44 -5.08 0.96
C PRO A 90 36.26 -6.04 0.69
N THR A 91 35.24 -5.95 1.55
CA THR A 91 33.99 -6.70 1.43
C THR A 91 33.06 -6.15 0.36
N ASP A 92 33.11 -4.84 0.08
CA ASP A 92 32.34 -4.26 -1.02
C ASP A 92 33.01 -4.49 -2.37
N ALA A 93 32.35 -5.29 -3.21
CA ALA A 93 32.77 -5.56 -4.58
C ALA A 93 32.97 -4.28 -5.41
N LYS A 94 32.22 -3.19 -5.14
CA LYS A 94 32.38 -1.92 -5.87
C LYS A 94 33.72 -1.26 -5.59
N ILE A 95 34.20 -1.32 -4.34
CA ILE A 95 35.49 -0.75 -3.94
C ILE A 95 36.61 -1.56 -4.61
N LEU A 96 36.53 -2.89 -4.57
CA LEU A 96 37.48 -3.78 -5.23
C LEU A 96 37.54 -3.56 -6.75
N ILE A 97 36.38 -3.44 -7.42
CA ILE A 97 36.29 -3.15 -8.85
C ILE A 97 36.93 -1.79 -9.18
N ALA A 98 36.71 -0.76 -8.35
CA ALA A 98 37.30 0.56 -8.56
C ALA A 98 38.82 0.54 -8.41
N LEU A 99 39.34 -0.14 -7.38
CA LEU A 99 40.79 -0.30 -7.14
C LEU A 99 41.48 -1.04 -8.29
N LEU A 100 40.95 -2.18 -8.73
CA LEU A 100 41.51 -2.94 -9.86
C LEU A 100 41.46 -2.14 -11.17
N ASN A 101 40.36 -1.41 -11.41
CA ASN A 101 40.27 -0.53 -12.58
C ASN A 101 41.31 0.60 -12.54
N ASN A 102 41.55 1.22 -11.38
CA ASN A 102 42.53 2.30 -11.25
C ASN A 102 43.96 1.77 -11.34
N MET A 103 44.22 0.59 -10.79
CA MET A 103 45.49 -0.12 -10.93
C MET A 103 45.78 -0.49 -12.39
N ALA A 104 44.78 -1.01 -13.12
CA ALA A 104 44.88 -1.27 -14.56
C ALA A 104 45.19 0.01 -15.35
N ALA A 105 44.66 1.17 -14.95
CA ALA A 105 45.00 2.45 -15.57
C ALA A 105 46.46 2.85 -15.33
N CYS A 106 46.96 2.69 -14.10
CA CYS A 106 48.37 2.95 -13.79
C CYS A 106 49.30 2.04 -14.59
N ASN A 107 48.97 0.75 -14.64
CA ASN A 107 49.76 -0.24 -15.38
C ASN A 107 49.75 0.02 -16.89
N LEU A 108 48.68 0.61 -17.43
CA LEU A 108 48.59 0.99 -18.83
C LEU A 108 49.52 2.16 -19.16
N GLU A 109 49.55 3.20 -18.32
CA GLU A 109 50.46 4.34 -18.45
C GLU A 109 51.94 3.92 -18.27
N LEU A 110 52.19 2.92 -17.42
CA LEU A 110 53.51 2.32 -17.21
C LEU A 110 53.90 1.28 -18.28
N GLN A 111 53.07 1.05 -19.30
CA GLN A 111 53.29 0.08 -20.38
C GLN A 111 53.42 -1.39 -19.91
N ASN A 112 52.89 -1.70 -18.73
CA ASN A 112 52.84 -3.06 -18.17
C ASN A 112 51.59 -3.81 -18.65
N TYR A 113 51.49 -4.04 -19.96
CA TYR A 113 50.27 -4.53 -20.62
C TYR A 113 49.76 -5.89 -20.10
N GLY A 114 50.67 -6.81 -19.73
CA GLY A 114 50.30 -8.11 -19.17
C GLY A 114 49.53 -8.00 -17.84
N SER A 115 49.94 -7.08 -16.98
CA SER A 115 49.26 -6.80 -15.71
C SER A 115 47.89 -6.16 -15.93
N VAL A 116 47.78 -5.25 -16.92
CA VAL A 116 46.49 -4.63 -17.30
C VAL A 116 45.45 -5.70 -17.67
N LEU A 117 45.83 -6.67 -18.50
CA LEU A 117 44.91 -7.74 -18.90
C LEU A 117 44.48 -8.61 -17.73
N LYS A 118 45.39 -8.90 -16.79
CA LYS A 118 45.07 -9.63 -15.55
C LYS A 118 44.06 -8.87 -14.71
N ASP A 119 44.30 -7.59 -14.45
CA ASP A 119 43.47 -6.73 -13.62
C ASP A 119 42.08 -6.53 -14.27
N CYS A 120 42.03 -6.22 -15.56
CA CYS A 120 40.78 -6.11 -16.31
C CYS A 120 40.02 -7.43 -16.36
N SER A 121 40.68 -8.59 -16.48
CA SER A 121 40.01 -9.89 -16.43
C SER A 121 39.36 -10.16 -15.07
N ALA A 122 40.02 -9.75 -13.97
CA ALA A 122 39.46 -9.85 -12.63
C ALA A 122 38.24 -8.94 -12.46
N VAL A 123 38.30 -7.72 -13.01
CA VAL A 123 37.15 -6.80 -13.05
C VAL A 123 36.00 -7.41 -13.85
N LEU A 124 36.24 -7.92 -15.05
CA LEU A 124 35.18 -8.48 -15.91
C LEU A 124 34.52 -9.74 -15.34
N LYS A 125 35.22 -10.49 -14.46
CA LYS A 125 34.61 -11.61 -13.71
C LYS A 125 33.60 -11.14 -12.65
N MET A 126 33.78 -9.95 -12.09
CA MET A 126 32.90 -9.39 -11.06
C MET A 126 31.83 -8.46 -11.65
N ASP A 127 32.25 -7.60 -12.58
CA ASP A 127 31.42 -6.67 -13.34
C ASP A 127 31.68 -6.87 -14.82
N GLU A 128 30.90 -7.77 -15.41
CA GLU A 128 30.92 -8.07 -16.83
C GLU A 128 30.53 -6.86 -17.70
N LYS A 129 29.98 -5.78 -17.12
CA LYS A 129 29.49 -4.60 -17.84
C LYS A 129 30.50 -3.45 -17.82
N SER A 130 31.67 -3.64 -17.23
CA SER A 130 32.64 -2.57 -17.05
C SER A 130 33.24 -2.07 -18.37
N SER A 131 32.69 -0.97 -18.91
CA SER A 131 33.16 -0.31 -20.13
C SER A 131 34.65 0.11 -20.04
N LYS A 132 35.10 0.51 -18.85
CA LYS A 132 36.50 0.89 -18.57
C LYS A 132 37.47 -0.28 -18.69
N ALA A 133 37.08 -1.47 -18.24
CA ALA A 133 37.91 -2.67 -18.32
C ALA A 133 38.08 -3.13 -19.78
N TYR A 134 36.99 -3.16 -20.56
CA TYR A 134 37.08 -3.49 -22.00
C TYR A 134 37.94 -2.48 -22.78
N TYR A 135 37.78 -1.18 -22.51
CA TYR A 135 38.58 -0.15 -23.17
C TYR A 135 40.08 -0.30 -22.90
N ARG A 136 40.46 -0.49 -21.64
CA ARG A 136 41.88 -0.64 -21.24
C ARG A 136 42.48 -1.95 -21.71
N SER A 137 41.70 -3.04 -21.71
CA SER A 137 42.12 -4.31 -22.32
C SER A 137 42.35 -4.16 -23.82
N GLY A 138 41.44 -3.49 -24.54
CA GLY A 138 41.60 -3.21 -25.97
C GLY A 138 42.87 -2.41 -26.25
N GLN A 139 43.13 -1.34 -25.49
CA GLN A 139 44.33 -0.52 -25.63
C GLN A 139 45.63 -1.31 -25.34
N ALA A 140 45.62 -2.14 -24.30
CA ALA A 140 46.76 -3.01 -23.96
C ALA A 140 47.01 -4.07 -25.05
N LEU A 141 45.96 -4.68 -25.62
CA LEU A 141 46.08 -5.66 -26.70
C LEU A 141 46.56 -5.04 -28.01
N MET A 142 46.12 -3.82 -28.33
CA MET A 142 46.66 -3.07 -29.46
C MET A 142 48.15 -2.77 -29.31
N SER A 143 48.63 -2.45 -28.10
CA SER A 143 50.06 -2.24 -27.82
C SER A 143 50.89 -3.52 -27.82
N LEU A 144 50.24 -4.69 -27.77
CA LEU A 144 50.86 -6.01 -27.88
C LEU A 144 50.73 -6.63 -29.28
N ASP A 145 50.29 -5.86 -30.29
CA ASP A 145 49.99 -6.30 -31.66
C ASP A 145 48.99 -7.47 -31.76
N ARG A 146 48.16 -7.68 -30.73
CA ARG A 146 47.09 -8.69 -30.70
C ARG A 146 45.77 -8.08 -31.17
N VAL A 147 45.72 -7.72 -32.45
CA VAL A 147 44.64 -6.92 -33.03
C VAL A 147 43.28 -7.64 -33.00
N ASP A 148 43.23 -8.94 -33.30
CA ASP A 148 41.98 -9.70 -33.36
C ASP A 148 41.25 -9.74 -32.00
N GLU A 149 42.00 -9.90 -30.92
CA GLU A 149 41.45 -9.91 -29.56
C GLU A 149 41.04 -8.51 -29.09
N ALA A 150 41.73 -7.47 -29.56
CA ALA A 150 41.35 -6.09 -29.30
C ALA A 150 40.00 -5.75 -29.95
N LEU A 151 39.77 -6.22 -31.18
CA LEU A 151 38.49 -6.06 -31.90
C LEU A 151 37.35 -6.78 -31.16
N ASP A 152 37.52 -8.03 -30.73
CA ASP A 152 36.51 -8.76 -29.94
C ASP A 152 36.17 -8.03 -28.62
N CYS A 153 37.16 -7.43 -27.95
CA CYS A 153 36.90 -6.62 -26.75
C CYS A 153 36.06 -5.36 -27.05
N CYS A 154 36.32 -4.68 -28.17
CA CYS A 154 35.56 -3.52 -28.62
C CYS A 154 34.12 -3.90 -29.00
N ASP A 155 33.94 -4.98 -29.77
CA ASP A 155 32.63 -5.45 -30.21
C ASP A 155 31.74 -5.85 -29.02
N ARG A 156 32.30 -6.56 -28.02
CA ARG A 156 31.60 -6.93 -26.79
C ARG A 156 31.18 -5.72 -25.96
N LYS A 157 32.01 -4.68 -25.91
CA LYS A 157 31.71 -3.42 -25.23
C LYS A 157 30.53 -2.72 -25.92
N GLU A 158 30.61 -2.54 -27.23
CA GLU A 158 29.57 -1.85 -28.01
C GLU A 158 28.21 -2.57 -27.94
N ALA A 159 28.21 -3.91 -28.03
CA ALA A 159 27.00 -4.71 -27.92
C ALA A 159 26.30 -4.52 -26.57
N LYS A 160 27.06 -4.46 -25.48
CA LYS A 160 26.53 -4.25 -24.12
C LYS A 160 26.02 -2.82 -23.91
N GLU A 161 26.77 -1.82 -24.33
CA GLU A 161 26.36 -0.40 -24.25
C GLU A 161 25.10 -0.14 -25.08
N LYS A 162 24.99 -0.74 -26.28
CA LYS A 162 23.79 -0.67 -27.11
C LYS A 162 22.57 -1.26 -26.40
N LYS A 163 22.69 -2.46 -25.84
CA LYS A 163 21.60 -3.14 -25.10
C LYS A 163 21.17 -2.35 -23.86
N GLU A 164 22.10 -1.76 -23.14
CA GLU A 164 21.80 -0.91 -21.98
C GLU A 164 21.08 0.36 -22.40
N ARG A 165 21.55 1.05 -23.44
CA ARG A 165 20.89 2.23 -23.99
C ARG A 165 19.45 1.93 -24.44
N GLU A 166 19.24 0.82 -25.14
CA GLU A 166 17.89 0.36 -25.54
C GLU A 166 16.99 0.07 -24.32
N THR A 167 17.55 -0.56 -23.27
CA THR A 167 16.80 -0.87 -22.04
C THR A 167 16.45 0.41 -21.26
N GLN A 168 17.40 1.34 -21.14
CA GLN A 168 17.18 2.63 -20.49
C GLN A 168 16.18 3.49 -21.25
N GLU A 169 16.23 3.48 -22.59
CA GLU A 169 15.25 4.18 -23.43
C GLU A 169 13.85 3.57 -23.28
N ARG A 170 13.72 2.23 -23.26
CA ARG A 170 12.45 1.55 -22.98
C ARG A 170 11.89 1.93 -21.62
N LEU A 171 12.72 1.91 -20.58
CA LEU A 171 12.32 2.29 -19.22
C LEU A 171 11.92 3.77 -19.13
N ARG A 172 12.61 4.65 -19.87
CA ARG A 172 12.25 6.07 -19.97
C ARG A 172 10.89 6.25 -20.62
N LYS A 173 10.66 5.60 -21.78
CA LYS A 173 9.37 5.62 -22.48
C LYS A 173 8.23 5.07 -21.62
N GLU A 174 8.46 3.99 -20.88
CA GLU A 174 7.46 3.40 -19.98
C GLU A 174 7.13 4.33 -18.80
N LYS A 175 8.14 4.97 -18.21
CA LYS A 175 7.94 5.97 -17.14
C LYS A 175 7.17 7.19 -17.65
N GLU A 176 7.52 7.69 -18.83
CA GLU A 176 6.83 8.81 -19.48
C GLU A 176 5.37 8.44 -19.80
N ALA A 177 5.12 7.26 -20.38
CA ALA A 177 3.78 6.76 -20.66
C ALA A 177 2.93 6.61 -19.39
N LYS A 178 3.50 6.05 -18.32
CA LYS A 178 2.83 5.91 -17.02
C LYS A 178 2.52 7.27 -16.39
N ALA A 179 3.44 8.23 -16.48
CA ALA A 179 3.22 9.58 -15.99
C ALA A 179 2.13 10.32 -16.80
N ALA A 180 2.13 10.18 -18.12
CA ALA A 180 1.11 10.72 -19.01
C ALA A 180 -0.27 10.13 -18.70
N MET A 181 -0.37 8.81 -18.52
CA MET A 181 -1.60 8.14 -18.13
C MET A 181 -2.13 8.65 -16.79
N GLN A 182 -1.26 8.77 -15.77
CA GLN A 182 -1.64 9.30 -14.46
C GLN A 182 -2.08 10.78 -14.53
N ALA A 183 -1.44 11.59 -15.35
CA ALA A 183 -1.83 12.98 -15.57
C ALA A 183 -3.22 13.06 -16.21
N ALA A 184 -3.48 12.22 -17.21
CA ALA A 184 -4.77 12.15 -17.88
C ALA A 184 -5.90 11.67 -16.95
N PHE A 185 -5.64 10.68 -16.09
CA PHE A 185 -6.59 10.27 -15.04
C PHE A 185 -6.90 11.40 -14.07
N ARG A 186 -5.88 12.18 -13.68
CA ARG A 186 -6.06 13.35 -12.81
C ARG A 186 -6.92 14.42 -13.46
N ALA A 187 -6.66 14.75 -14.73
CA ALA A 187 -7.42 15.72 -15.50
C ALA A 187 -8.92 15.33 -15.61
N ARG A 188 -9.20 14.02 -15.71
CA ARG A 188 -10.55 13.46 -15.86
C ARG A 188 -11.23 13.06 -14.56
N ASN A 189 -10.65 13.40 -13.40
CA ASN A 189 -11.14 12.99 -12.08
C ASN A 189 -11.35 11.47 -11.96
N LEU A 190 -10.52 10.66 -12.62
CA LEU A 190 -10.53 9.21 -12.46
C LEU A 190 -9.69 8.81 -11.24
N ILE A 191 -10.18 7.79 -10.52
CA ILE A 191 -9.52 7.22 -9.35
C ILE A 191 -9.25 5.74 -9.64
N ASP A 192 -7.98 5.42 -9.83
CA ASP A 192 -7.51 4.06 -10.05
C ASP A 192 -7.50 3.27 -8.74
N ILE A 193 -8.21 2.14 -8.71
CA ILE A 193 -8.30 1.24 -7.57
C ILE A 193 -7.59 -0.06 -7.95
N PRO A 194 -6.37 -0.29 -7.42
CA PRO A 194 -5.65 -1.54 -7.69
C PRO A 194 -6.36 -2.70 -7.00
N LYS A 195 -6.47 -3.84 -7.70
CA LYS A 195 -6.99 -5.07 -7.11
C LYS A 195 -6.00 -5.65 -6.09
N PRO A 196 -6.48 -6.15 -4.93
CA PRO A 196 -5.62 -6.81 -3.94
C PRO A 196 -5.12 -8.18 -4.42
N ASP A 197 -5.87 -8.86 -5.31
CA ASP A 197 -5.61 -10.25 -5.70
C ASP A 197 -4.59 -10.39 -6.85
N GLY A 198 -4.09 -9.27 -7.39
CA GLY A 198 -3.05 -9.27 -8.44
C GLY A 198 -3.48 -9.82 -9.81
N SER A 199 -4.75 -10.18 -10.00
CA SER A 199 -5.30 -10.55 -11.32
C SER A 199 -5.16 -9.38 -12.29
N SER A 200 -4.69 -9.64 -13.51
CA SER A 200 -4.60 -8.63 -14.56
C SER A 200 -5.80 -8.72 -15.50
N ASN A 201 -6.54 -7.62 -15.66
CA ASN A 201 -7.50 -7.50 -16.75
C ASN A 201 -6.77 -7.45 -18.11
N PRO A 202 -7.22 -8.19 -19.13
CA PRO A 202 -6.71 -8.04 -20.49
C PRO A 202 -7.02 -6.66 -21.09
N TYR A 203 -8.10 -6.00 -20.67
CA TYR A 203 -8.48 -4.69 -21.15
C TYR A 203 -7.89 -3.60 -20.25
N GLN A 204 -7.04 -2.74 -20.82
CA GLN A 204 -6.43 -1.63 -20.10
C GLN A 204 -6.71 -0.30 -20.80
N PRO A 205 -6.84 0.80 -20.05
CA PRO A 205 -6.90 2.14 -20.59
C PRO A 205 -5.70 2.41 -21.48
N ARG A 206 -5.93 3.05 -22.63
CA ARG A 206 -4.89 3.48 -23.56
C ARG A 206 -5.24 4.83 -24.15
N PHE A 207 -4.24 5.50 -24.71
CA PHE A 207 -4.50 6.64 -25.60
C PHE A 207 -4.83 6.13 -26.99
N ASP A 208 -5.64 6.89 -27.72
CA ASP A 208 -5.92 6.59 -29.10
C ASP A 208 -4.65 6.72 -29.97
N SER A 209 -4.57 5.93 -31.05
CA SER A 209 -3.40 5.91 -31.93
C SER A 209 -3.35 7.11 -32.87
N GLU A 210 -4.50 7.71 -33.20
CA GLU A 210 -4.60 8.86 -34.10
C GLU A 210 -4.62 10.17 -33.31
N ASP A 211 -5.34 10.22 -32.18
CA ASP A 211 -5.37 11.36 -31.28
C ASP A 211 -4.84 11.03 -29.86
N PRO A 212 -3.56 11.36 -29.56
CA PRO A 212 -2.97 11.13 -28.24
C PRO A 212 -3.64 11.88 -27.09
N SER A 213 -4.51 12.86 -27.37
CA SER A 213 -5.27 13.57 -26.33
C SER A 213 -6.51 12.81 -25.87
N MET A 214 -7.02 11.91 -26.72
CA MET A 214 -8.20 11.09 -26.48
C MET A 214 -7.82 9.79 -25.76
N MET A 215 -8.57 9.47 -24.72
CA MET A 215 -8.41 8.18 -24.04
C MET A 215 -9.47 7.21 -24.53
N VAL A 216 -9.06 5.95 -24.65
CA VAL A 216 -9.96 4.82 -24.86
C VAL A 216 -9.99 4.02 -23.57
N LEU A 217 -11.18 3.91 -23.00
CA LEU A 217 -11.40 3.31 -21.69
C LEU A 217 -12.24 2.04 -21.83
N PRO A 218 -11.82 0.91 -21.25
CA PRO A 218 -12.68 -0.25 -21.13
C PRO A 218 -13.87 0.02 -20.20
N VAL A 219 -15.08 -0.33 -20.64
CA VAL A 219 -16.32 -0.10 -19.89
C VAL A 219 -17.07 -1.41 -19.67
N PHE A 220 -17.50 -1.65 -18.43
CA PHE A 220 -18.42 -2.73 -18.07
C PHE A 220 -19.84 -2.18 -17.92
N PHE A 221 -20.80 -2.80 -18.61
CA PHE A 221 -22.22 -2.66 -18.34
C PHE A 221 -22.67 -3.83 -17.47
N LEU A 222 -23.04 -3.52 -16.23
CA LEU A 222 -23.55 -4.49 -15.28
C LEU A 222 -25.07 -4.49 -15.33
N TYR A 223 -25.67 -5.67 -15.35
CA TYR A 223 -27.11 -5.90 -15.31
C TYR A 223 -27.47 -6.67 -14.02
N PRO A 224 -27.68 -5.96 -12.89
CA PRO A 224 -27.83 -6.59 -11.58
C PRO A 224 -28.98 -7.60 -11.48
N GLN A 225 -30.08 -7.36 -12.19
CA GLN A 225 -31.28 -8.22 -12.17
C GLN A 225 -30.98 -9.67 -12.55
N TYR A 226 -30.04 -9.88 -13.48
CA TYR A 226 -29.64 -11.19 -13.98
C TYR A 226 -28.21 -11.57 -13.62
N ALA A 227 -27.54 -10.78 -12.75
CA ALA A 227 -26.15 -10.97 -12.34
C ALA A 227 -25.17 -11.17 -13.51
N THR A 228 -25.40 -10.50 -14.64
CA THR A 228 -24.60 -10.61 -15.86
C THR A 228 -24.00 -9.26 -16.24
N SER A 229 -22.99 -9.27 -17.11
CA SER A 229 -22.30 -8.07 -17.56
C SER A 229 -21.77 -8.18 -18.99
N ASP A 230 -21.82 -7.09 -19.72
CA ASP A 230 -21.13 -6.93 -21.01
C ASP A 230 -19.88 -6.06 -20.85
N VAL A 231 -18.87 -6.33 -21.67
CA VAL A 231 -17.62 -5.55 -21.72
C VAL A 231 -17.53 -4.87 -23.07
N ILE A 232 -17.28 -3.56 -23.04
CA ILE A 232 -16.89 -2.78 -24.21
C ILE A 232 -15.40 -2.48 -24.05
N PRO A 233 -14.50 -3.21 -24.75
CA PRO A 233 -13.06 -3.05 -24.63
C PRO A 233 -12.57 -1.65 -24.98
N GLU A 234 -13.19 -1.05 -26.00
CA GLU A 234 -12.77 0.23 -26.57
C GLU A 234 -13.93 1.23 -26.52
N PHE A 235 -14.04 1.94 -25.40
CA PHE A 235 -14.99 3.05 -25.26
C PHE A 235 -14.26 4.37 -25.43
N TYR A 236 -14.53 5.06 -26.54
CA TYR A 236 -14.00 6.40 -26.83
C TYR A 236 -14.72 7.45 -26.00
N GLU A 237 -13.99 8.43 -25.48
CA GLU A 237 -14.51 9.40 -24.52
C GLU A 237 -15.63 10.31 -25.05
N ASP A 238 -15.63 10.57 -26.35
CA ASP A 238 -16.57 11.40 -27.10
C ASP A 238 -17.75 10.63 -27.68
N THR A 239 -17.73 9.30 -27.62
CA THR A 239 -18.86 8.48 -28.04
C THR A 239 -19.99 8.54 -27.01
N THR A 240 -21.23 8.61 -27.50
CA THR A 240 -22.41 8.64 -26.64
C THR A 240 -22.75 7.23 -26.18
N PHE A 241 -23.36 7.13 -25.00
CA PHE A 241 -23.86 5.84 -24.50
C PHE A 241 -24.96 5.26 -25.41
N GLU A 242 -25.72 6.12 -26.07
CA GLU A 242 -26.74 5.76 -27.05
C GLU A 242 -26.17 4.87 -28.17
N ALA A 243 -25.04 5.25 -28.78
CA ALA A 243 -24.44 4.49 -29.87
C ALA A 243 -24.05 3.06 -29.46
N HIS A 244 -23.43 2.91 -28.29
CA HIS A 244 -23.04 1.60 -27.75
C HIS A 244 -24.25 0.77 -27.33
N LEU A 245 -25.26 1.39 -26.72
CA LEU A 245 -26.49 0.70 -26.33
C LEU A 245 -27.31 0.23 -27.54
N GLU A 246 -27.33 0.97 -28.65
CA GLU A 246 -27.98 0.52 -29.89
C GLU A 246 -27.27 -0.67 -30.51
N GLN A 247 -25.94 -0.76 -30.37
CA GLN A 247 -25.17 -1.90 -30.84
C GLN A 247 -25.40 -3.17 -29.98
N ILE A 248 -25.46 -3.01 -28.65
CA ILE A 248 -25.70 -4.13 -27.72
C ILE A 248 -27.17 -4.57 -27.73
N PHE A 249 -28.10 -3.61 -27.75
CA PHE A 249 -29.55 -3.83 -27.72
C PHE A 249 -30.22 -3.26 -28.98
N PRO A 250 -30.07 -3.92 -30.14
CA PRO A 250 -30.59 -3.41 -31.41
C PRO A 250 -32.12 -3.29 -31.38
N PRO A 251 -32.69 -2.16 -31.85
CA PRO A 251 -34.13 -1.88 -31.74
C PRO A 251 -35.04 -2.80 -32.57
N LYS A 252 -34.47 -3.57 -33.50
CA LYS A 252 -35.17 -4.57 -34.34
C LYS A 252 -34.62 -6.00 -34.15
N GLY A 253 -33.82 -6.24 -33.10
CA GLY A 253 -33.26 -7.55 -32.82
C GLY A 253 -34.13 -8.40 -31.87
N SER A 254 -33.86 -9.71 -31.84
CA SER A 254 -34.36 -10.58 -30.78
C SER A 254 -33.74 -10.16 -29.43
N PRO A 255 -34.49 -10.25 -28.32
CA PRO A 255 -33.93 -10.04 -26.99
C PRO A 255 -32.71 -10.93 -26.74
N SER A 256 -31.79 -10.44 -25.92
CA SER A 256 -30.63 -11.23 -25.48
C SER A 256 -31.10 -12.53 -24.81
N PRO A 257 -30.38 -13.67 -24.97
CA PRO A 257 -30.85 -14.97 -24.46
C PRO A 257 -31.11 -15.02 -22.94
N TRP A 258 -30.46 -14.14 -22.19
CA TRP A 258 -30.60 -14.03 -20.74
C TRP A 258 -31.74 -13.10 -20.28
N ASP A 259 -32.30 -12.28 -21.19
CA ASP A 259 -33.40 -11.37 -20.87
C ASP A 259 -34.75 -12.07 -21.11
N LEU A 260 -35.12 -12.94 -20.16
CA LEU A 260 -36.31 -13.79 -20.23
C LEU A 260 -37.62 -12.98 -20.41
N ASN A 261 -37.68 -11.78 -19.84
CA ASN A 261 -38.86 -10.91 -19.89
C ASN A 261 -38.84 -9.91 -21.06
N GLY A 262 -37.73 -9.81 -21.81
CA GLY A 262 -37.58 -8.83 -22.89
C GLY A 262 -37.63 -7.37 -22.41
N GLU A 263 -37.23 -7.10 -21.17
CA GLU A 263 -37.32 -5.78 -20.54
C GLU A 263 -36.15 -4.86 -20.92
N TYR A 264 -35.00 -5.42 -21.29
CA TYR A 264 -33.77 -4.73 -21.65
C TYR A 264 -33.80 -4.29 -23.11
N THR A 265 -34.69 -3.35 -23.41
CA THR A 265 -34.80 -2.73 -24.73
C THR A 265 -34.18 -1.35 -24.73
N TYR A 266 -33.51 -0.97 -25.83
CA TYR A 266 -32.85 0.34 -25.98
C TYR A 266 -33.68 1.52 -25.44
N LYS A 267 -34.99 1.55 -25.71
CA LYS A 267 -35.90 2.62 -25.24
C LYS A 267 -36.12 2.60 -23.73
N ASN A 268 -36.18 1.42 -23.13
CA ASN A 268 -36.53 1.22 -21.73
C ASN A 268 -35.33 1.25 -20.77
N LEU A 269 -34.09 1.41 -21.26
CA LEU A 269 -32.92 1.40 -20.37
C LEU A 269 -32.64 2.74 -19.68
N VAL A 270 -32.13 2.65 -18.45
CA VAL A 270 -31.52 3.73 -17.68
C VAL A 270 -30.12 3.30 -17.25
N ILE A 271 -29.19 4.27 -17.19
CA ILE A 271 -27.79 4.02 -16.88
C ILE A 271 -27.43 4.80 -15.61
N TYR A 272 -26.70 4.15 -14.72
CA TYR A 272 -26.19 4.74 -13.49
C TYR A 272 -24.67 4.57 -13.40
N ALA A 273 -23.99 5.64 -13.01
CA ALA A 273 -22.58 5.62 -12.65
C ALA A 273 -22.43 5.80 -11.14
N MET A 274 -21.44 5.14 -10.55
CA MET A 274 -21.11 5.29 -9.14
C MET A 274 -19.75 5.95 -8.98
N THR A 275 -19.71 7.03 -8.21
CA THR A 275 -18.47 7.71 -7.86
C THR A 275 -17.73 6.98 -6.73
N HIS A 276 -16.48 7.36 -6.48
CA HIS A 276 -15.67 6.82 -5.39
C HIS A 276 -16.32 7.04 -4.02
N ARG A 277 -16.96 8.19 -3.83
CA ARG A 277 -17.74 8.50 -2.61
C ARG A 277 -19.15 7.89 -2.61
N LYS A 278 -19.43 6.96 -3.51
CA LYS A 278 -20.71 6.24 -3.63
C LYS A 278 -21.92 7.15 -3.91
N ARG A 279 -21.69 8.32 -4.52
CA ARG A 279 -22.79 9.07 -5.15
C ARG A 279 -23.21 8.36 -6.43
N LEU A 280 -24.51 8.18 -6.59
CA LEU A 280 -25.14 7.69 -7.81
C LEU A 280 -25.40 8.86 -8.77
N LEU A 281 -24.96 8.71 -10.01
CA LEU A 281 -25.18 9.65 -11.09
C LEU A 281 -26.07 8.98 -12.13
N LYS A 282 -27.23 9.56 -12.42
CA LYS A 282 -28.06 9.12 -13.53
C LYS A 282 -27.44 9.63 -14.83
N VAL A 283 -27.07 8.71 -15.71
CA VAL A 283 -26.42 9.01 -16.99
C VAL A 283 -27.48 9.05 -18.08
N GLY A 284 -27.56 10.18 -18.79
CA GLY A 284 -28.41 10.29 -19.97
C GLY A 284 -27.79 9.55 -21.16
N LYS A 285 -28.61 8.92 -22.00
CA LYS A 285 -28.14 8.15 -23.19
C LYS A 285 -27.31 9.00 -24.16
N LYS A 286 -27.65 10.29 -24.28
CA LYS A 286 -26.95 11.25 -25.13
C LYS A 286 -25.67 11.84 -24.52
N MET A 287 -25.38 11.52 -23.26
CA MET A 287 -24.16 11.99 -22.61
C MET A 287 -22.96 11.18 -23.12
N THR A 288 -21.79 11.77 -23.00
CA THR A 288 -20.49 11.15 -23.30
C THR A 288 -19.76 10.82 -22.00
N LEU A 289 -18.66 10.05 -22.05
CA LEU A 289 -17.82 9.85 -20.86
C LEU A 289 -17.23 11.17 -20.36
N GLN A 290 -16.88 12.09 -21.27
CA GLN A 290 -16.37 13.42 -20.90
C GLN A 290 -17.37 14.21 -20.03
N ASP A 291 -18.66 14.14 -20.36
CA ASP A 291 -19.71 14.81 -19.59
C ASP A 291 -19.83 14.20 -18.19
N ILE A 292 -19.68 12.87 -18.08
CA ILE A 292 -19.74 12.17 -16.81
C ILE A 292 -18.52 12.48 -15.95
N PHE A 293 -17.32 12.60 -16.53
CA PHE A 293 -16.11 13.01 -15.80
C PHE A 293 -16.25 14.42 -15.20
N LYS A 294 -16.93 15.33 -15.91
CA LYS A 294 -17.27 16.66 -15.40
C LYS A 294 -18.32 16.58 -14.28
N ALA A 295 -19.36 15.76 -14.44
CA ALA A 295 -20.43 15.58 -13.46
C ALA A 295 -20.00 14.84 -12.17
N ALA A 296 -19.03 13.93 -12.29
CA ALA A 296 -18.50 13.15 -11.17
C ALA A 296 -17.58 13.97 -10.25
N LYS A 297 -17.16 15.16 -10.67
CA LYS A 297 -16.31 16.04 -9.88
C LYS A 297 -16.98 16.36 -8.53
N GLY A 298 -16.18 16.32 -7.46
CA GLY A 298 -16.62 16.70 -6.12
C GLY A 298 -16.98 18.18 -6.01
N LYS A 299 -17.82 18.52 -5.02
CA LYS A 299 -18.14 19.92 -4.71
C LYS A 299 -16.89 20.66 -4.22
N PRO A 300 -16.75 21.98 -4.51
CA PRO A 300 -15.62 22.76 -4.04
C PRO A 300 -15.57 22.76 -2.50
N GLY A 301 -14.41 22.40 -1.93
CA GLY A 301 -14.19 22.29 -0.48
C GLY A 301 -14.31 20.87 0.09
N GLU A 302 -14.84 19.91 -0.68
CA GLU A 302 -14.82 18.49 -0.32
C GLU A 302 -13.56 17.79 -0.86
N ALA A 303 -13.15 16.68 -0.23
CA ALA A 303 -12.03 15.89 -0.77
C ALA A 303 -12.38 15.28 -2.14
N ARG A 304 -11.34 14.96 -2.92
CA ARG A 304 -11.44 14.51 -4.31
C ARG A 304 -12.48 13.39 -4.48
N ASP A 305 -13.34 13.56 -5.46
CA ASP A 305 -14.38 12.62 -5.86
C ASP A 305 -14.39 12.50 -7.39
N GLY A 306 -14.82 11.35 -7.88
CA GLY A 306 -14.58 10.94 -9.26
C GLY A 306 -15.08 9.53 -9.55
N LEU A 307 -14.97 9.09 -10.80
CA LEU A 307 -15.31 7.71 -11.15
C LEU A 307 -14.19 6.75 -10.73
N GLU A 308 -14.59 5.58 -10.22
CA GLU A 308 -13.68 4.49 -9.88
C GLU A 308 -13.31 3.73 -11.14
N VAL A 309 -12.00 3.63 -11.43
CA VAL A 309 -11.46 2.69 -12.41
C VAL A 309 -10.97 1.48 -11.62
N LYS A 310 -11.67 0.35 -11.73
CA LYS A 310 -11.32 -0.89 -11.06
C LYS A 310 -10.68 -1.82 -12.07
N ASP A 311 -9.41 -2.15 -11.86
CA ASP A 311 -8.66 -3.05 -12.75
C ASP A 311 -8.71 -2.60 -14.23
N GLY A 312 -8.45 -1.30 -14.44
CA GLY A 312 -8.46 -0.71 -15.78
C GLY A 312 -9.85 -0.46 -16.39
N CYS A 313 -10.94 -0.84 -15.74
CA CYS A 313 -12.30 -0.65 -16.26
C CYS A 313 -13.16 0.30 -15.45
N ILE A 314 -14.06 1.01 -16.13
CA ILE A 314 -15.15 1.77 -15.50
C ILE A 314 -16.43 0.93 -15.55
N THR A 315 -17.17 0.89 -14.45
CA THR A 315 -18.42 0.13 -14.37
C THR A 315 -19.62 1.07 -14.37
N PHE A 316 -20.59 0.81 -15.25
CA PHE A 316 -21.92 1.41 -15.24
C PHE A 316 -22.96 0.33 -14.97
N VAL A 317 -24.02 0.72 -14.28
CA VAL A 317 -25.17 -0.14 -14.00
C VAL A 317 -26.28 0.22 -14.97
N VAL A 318 -26.78 -0.78 -15.69
CA VAL A 318 -27.83 -0.63 -16.70
C VAL A 318 -29.05 -1.40 -16.23
N LEU A 319 -30.20 -0.74 -16.18
CA LEU A 319 -31.45 -1.29 -15.65
C LEU A 319 -32.64 -0.90 -16.55
N PRO A 320 -33.71 -1.71 -16.59
CA PRO A 320 -34.95 -1.33 -17.20
C PRO A 320 -35.67 -0.28 -16.34
N LYS A 321 -36.25 0.72 -16.99
CA LYS A 321 -37.01 1.79 -16.36
C LYS A 321 -38.28 1.20 -15.76
N GLY A 322 -38.55 1.51 -14.49
CA GLY A 322 -39.75 1.04 -13.80
C GLY A 322 -39.44 0.44 -12.43
N GLY A 323 -40.05 -0.71 -12.13
CA GLY A 323 -39.98 -1.36 -10.82
C GLY A 323 -38.56 -1.73 -10.40
N GLU A 324 -37.77 -2.32 -11.31
CA GLU A 324 -36.40 -2.74 -11.01
C GLU A 324 -35.44 -1.55 -10.81
N GLU A 325 -35.58 -0.47 -11.59
CA GLU A 325 -34.85 0.79 -11.33
C GLU A 325 -35.16 1.32 -9.93
N ALA A 326 -36.45 1.39 -9.55
CA ALA A 326 -36.86 1.89 -8.24
C ALA A 326 -36.38 1.00 -7.10
N LYS A 327 -36.45 -0.33 -7.28
CA LYS A 327 -35.97 -1.33 -6.34
C LYS A 327 -34.46 -1.22 -6.14
N TRP A 328 -33.69 -1.15 -7.22
CA TRP A 328 -32.24 -1.04 -7.16
C TRP A 328 -31.78 0.29 -6.53
N MET A 329 -32.39 1.42 -6.89
CA MET A 329 -32.08 2.72 -6.28
C MET A 329 -32.39 2.75 -4.77
N SER A 330 -33.53 2.20 -4.37
CA SER A 330 -33.93 2.19 -2.95
C SER A 330 -33.03 1.26 -2.14
N VAL A 331 -32.68 0.08 -2.64
CA VAL A 331 -31.72 -0.83 -1.98
C VAL A 331 -30.33 -0.18 -1.88
N SER A 332 -29.83 0.42 -2.96
CA SER A 332 -28.50 1.03 -2.99
C SER A 332 -28.37 2.24 -2.07
N THR A 333 -29.46 2.97 -1.82
CA THR A 333 -29.48 4.12 -0.89
C THR A 333 -29.60 3.71 0.59
N LYS A 334 -30.15 2.53 0.89
CA LYS A 334 -30.27 2.01 2.26
C LYS A 334 -29.00 1.32 2.77
N ILE A 335 -28.11 0.86 1.89
CA ILE A 335 -26.85 0.20 2.27
C ILE A 335 -25.69 1.20 2.19
N LEU A 336 -25.16 1.62 3.34
CA LEU A 336 -24.00 2.53 3.45
C LEU A 336 -22.78 1.78 3.98
N ARG A 337 -21.84 1.41 3.10
CA ARG A 337 -20.57 0.78 3.51
C ARG A 337 -19.70 1.74 4.31
N THR A 338 -19.50 1.49 5.61
CA THR A 338 -18.51 2.19 6.42
C THR A 338 -17.13 1.53 6.34
N ALA A 339 -16.08 2.18 6.86
CA ALA A 339 -14.70 1.71 6.76
C ALA A 339 -14.42 0.30 7.34
N ASN A 340 -15.32 -0.25 8.16
CA ASN A 340 -15.19 -1.59 8.73
C ASN A 340 -16.12 -2.62 8.05
N ALA A 341 -16.99 -2.19 7.12
CA ALA A 341 -17.89 -3.06 6.39
C ALA A 341 -17.14 -3.80 5.26
N PRO A 342 -17.65 -4.96 4.79
CA PRO A 342 -17.12 -5.59 3.59
C PRO A 342 -17.06 -4.60 2.43
N THR A 343 -15.93 -4.58 1.72
CA THR A 343 -15.79 -3.82 0.46
C THR A 343 -16.40 -4.54 -0.74
N THR A 344 -16.97 -5.72 -0.51
CA THR A 344 -17.65 -6.55 -1.50
C THR A 344 -19.01 -5.95 -1.88
N SER A 345 -19.51 -6.35 -3.06
CA SER A 345 -20.89 -6.07 -3.48
C SER A 345 -21.88 -6.54 -2.41
N PRO A 346 -23.08 -5.94 -2.31
CA PRO A 346 -24.08 -6.37 -1.34
C PRO A 346 -24.41 -7.85 -1.47
N ASP A 347 -24.40 -8.57 -0.35
CA ASP A 347 -24.80 -9.98 -0.32
C ASP A 347 -26.33 -10.10 -0.47
N GLU A 348 -26.83 -11.29 -0.81
CA GLU A 348 -28.27 -11.57 -0.96
C GLU A 348 -29.06 -11.22 0.31
N ILE A 349 -28.47 -11.49 1.48
CA ILE A 349 -29.05 -11.17 2.79
C ILE A 349 -29.13 -9.67 3.00
N GLU A 350 -28.09 -8.93 2.62
CA GLU A 350 -28.05 -7.47 2.75
C GLU A 350 -29.11 -6.82 1.86
N THR A 351 -29.25 -7.35 0.65
CA THR A 351 -30.28 -6.93 -0.31
C THR A 351 -31.68 -7.23 0.22
N SER A 352 -31.89 -8.41 0.81
CA SER A 352 -33.17 -8.80 1.41
C SER A 352 -33.55 -7.94 2.62
N VAL A 353 -32.61 -7.67 3.53
CA VAL A 353 -32.84 -6.78 4.68
C VAL A 353 -33.11 -5.35 4.22
N ALA A 354 -32.35 -4.83 3.25
CA ALA A 354 -32.60 -3.51 2.69
C ALA A 354 -33.99 -3.41 2.05
N GLN A 355 -34.39 -4.42 1.27
CA GLN A 355 -35.74 -4.51 0.70
C GLN A 355 -36.82 -4.54 1.79
N ALA A 356 -36.61 -5.36 2.82
CA ALA A 356 -37.56 -5.46 3.93
C ALA A 356 -37.78 -4.11 4.63
N LEU A 357 -36.71 -3.32 4.83
CA LEU A 357 -36.80 -1.96 5.40
C LEU A 357 -37.57 -0.98 4.49
N ILE A 358 -37.39 -1.08 3.17
CA ILE A 358 -38.09 -0.22 2.20
C ILE A 358 -39.58 -0.55 2.16
N ASP A 359 -39.91 -1.83 2.13
CA ASP A 359 -41.29 -2.29 2.17
C ASP A 359 -41.98 -1.86 3.48
N LEU A 360 -41.25 -1.87 4.61
CA LEU A 360 -41.78 -1.36 5.87
C LEU A 360 -41.97 0.16 5.85
N GLU A 361 -41.05 0.91 5.23
CA GLU A 361 -41.20 2.36 5.02
C GLU A 361 -42.45 2.70 4.20
N ASN A 362 -42.82 1.85 3.24
CA ASN A 362 -43.96 2.06 2.37
C ASN A 362 -45.29 1.58 2.99
N ASN A 363 -45.27 0.44 3.69
CA ASN A 363 -46.48 -0.21 4.18
C ASN A 363 -46.87 0.20 5.61
N VAL A 364 -45.92 0.68 6.42
CA VAL A 364 -46.15 1.06 7.82
C VAL A 364 -45.96 2.58 7.99
N PRO A 365 -47.04 3.39 7.98
CA PRO A 365 -46.93 4.85 8.02
C PRO A 365 -46.28 5.38 9.30
N GLU A 366 -46.40 4.66 10.43
CA GLU A 366 -45.79 5.04 11.71
C GLU A 366 -44.26 4.97 11.71
N LEU A 367 -43.67 4.04 10.93
CA LEU A 367 -42.22 3.85 10.84
C LEU A 367 -41.60 4.65 9.68
N LYS A 368 -42.41 5.27 8.82
CA LYS A 368 -41.96 5.90 7.58
C LYS A 368 -40.97 7.05 7.79
N SER A 369 -41.25 7.93 8.75
CA SER A 369 -40.37 9.08 9.06
C SER A 369 -39.03 8.63 9.66
N GLU A 370 -39.09 7.63 10.54
CA GLU A 370 -37.92 7.03 11.20
C GLU A 370 -37.06 6.27 10.18
N LEU A 371 -37.65 5.32 9.44
CA LEU A 371 -36.95 4.45 8.48
C LEU A 371 -36.33 5.20 7.31
N ARG A 372 -36.89 6.33 6.87
CA ARG A 372 -36.36 7.10 5.73
C ARG A 372 -34.89 7.48 5.90
N VAL A 373 -34.50 7.88 7.12
CA VAL A 373 -33.14 8.32 7.45
C VAL A 373 -32.22 7.14 7.79
N LEU A 374 -32.79 5.98 8.09
CA LEU A 374 -32.03 4.81 8.51
C LEU A 374 -31.34 4.12 7.33
N GLN A 375 -30.09 3.75 7.58
CA GLN A 375 -29.22 3.03 6.66
C GLN A 375 -28.48 1.93 7.43
N ILE A 376 -28.31 0.79 6.77
CA ILE A 376 -27.56 -0.36 7.28
C ILE A 376 -26.15 -0.35 6.69
N SER A 377 -25.16 -0.82 7.45
CA SER A 377 -23.78 -0.92 6.97
C SER A 377 -23.46 -2.27 6.36
N ALA A 378 -23.94 -3.33 7.00
CA ALA A 378 -23.84 -4.70 6.53
C ALA A 378 -24.96 -5.52 7.17
N ALA A 379 -25.22 -6.70 6.63
CA ALA A 379 -26.07 -7.70 7.27
C ALA A 379 -25.45 -9.08 7.06
N ARG A 380 -25.45 -9.91 8.10
CA ARG A 380 -24.79 -11.21 8.12
C ARG A 380 -25.63 -12.22 8.87
N GLU A 381 -25.69 -13.43 8.35
CA GLU A 381 -26.25 -14.57 9.08
C GLU A 381 -25.12 -15.27 9.85
N VAL A 382 -25.36 -15.52 11.15
CA VAL A 382 -24.37 -16.17 12.03
C VAL A 382 -24.72 -17.63 12.30
N ASP A 383 -26.01 -17.95 12.39
CA ASP A 383 -26.55 -19.30 12.57
C ASP A 383 -27.90 -19.41 11.85
N VAL A 384 -28.41 -20.64 11.66
CA VAL A 384 -29.67 -20.98 10.94
C VAL A 384 -30.90 -20.17 11.41
N ARG A 385 -30.84 -19.61 12.62
CA ARG A 385 -31.93 -18.87 13.27
C ARG A 385 -31.61 -17.42 13.58
N THR A 386 -30.46 -16.87 13.19
CA THR A 386 -30.10 -15.49 13.63
C THR A 386 -29.47 -14.66 12.50
N ALA A 387 -30.15 -13.56 12.16
CA ALA A 387 -29.68 -12.55 11.24
C ALA A 387 -29.20 -11.30 12.00
N ILE A 388 -27.95 -10.93 11.79
CA ILE A 388 -27.34 -9.70 12.32
C ILE A 388 -27.47 -8.62 11.27
N THR A 389 -28.00 -7.47 11.68
CA THR A 389 -27.96 -6.24 10.88
C THR A 389 -26.96 -5.29 11.53
N ASP A 390 -25.79 -5.13 10.91
CA ASP A 390 -24.77 -4.18 11.32
C ASP A 390 -25.20 -2.76 10.92
N VAL A 391 -25.42 -1.92 11.92
CA VAL A 391 -25.86 -0.54 11.78
C VAL A 391 -24.67 0.40 11.98
N THR A 392 -24.68 1.56 11.32
CA THR A 392 -23.64 2.56 11.58
C THR A 392 -23.78 3.14 12.99
N TRP A 393 -22.67 3.33 13.72
CA TRP A 393 -22.70 3.97 15.05
C TRP A 393 -23.44 5.31 15.09
N ARG A 394 -23.41 6.10 14.01
CA ARG A 394 -24.12 7.38 13.93
C ARG A 394 -25.64 7.23 13.95
N ASN A 395 -26.15 6.13 13.42
CA ASN A 395 -27.57 5.84 13.36
C ASN A 395 -28.05 5.02 14.56
N ALA A 396 -27.17 4.52 15.42
CA ALA A 396 -27.52 3.64 16.55
C ALA A 396 -28.68 4.21 17.39
N THR A 397 -28.58 5.48 17.79
CA THR A 397 -29.63 6.15 18.60
C THR A 397 -30.96 6.30 17.85
N ASN A 398 -30.93 6.44 16.53
CA ASN A 398 -32.15 6.48 15.73
C ASN A 398 -32.77 5.08 15.59
N TYR A 399 -31.93 4.04 15.53
CA TYR A 399 -32.41 2.66 15.57
C TYR A 399 -33.02 2.35 16.93
N ASP A 400 -32.42 2.73 18.05
CA ASP A 400 -32.94 2.48 19.40
C ASP A 400 -34.39 2.98 19.57
N LEU A 401 -34.73 4.12 18.95
CA LEU A 401 -36.08 4.70 18.99
C LEU A 401 -37.15 3.82 18.30
N CYS A 402 -36.77 3.14 17.22
CA CYS A 402 -37.67 2.33 16.41
C CYS A 402 -37.49 0.81 16.63
N ASN A 403 -36.43 0.39 17.31
CA ASN A 403 -35.96 -0.99 17.40
C ASN A 403 -37.04 -1.98 17.89
N PRO A 404 -37.82 -1.71 18.97
CA PRO A 404 -38.82 -2.67 19.43
C PRO A 404 -39.91 -2.96 18.38
N ARG A 405 -40.33 -1.92 17.66
CA ARG A 405 -41.34 -2.00 16.59
C ARG A 405 -40.74 -2.64 15.33
N LEU A 406 -39.54 -2.21 14.96
CA LEU A 406 -38.83 -2.66 13.77
C LEU A 406 -38.45 -4.13 13.84
N THR A 407 -37.90 -4.59 14.98
CA THR A 407 -37.52 -5.98 15.19
C THR A 407 -38.74 -6.89 15.09
N ARG A 408 -39.88 -6.52 15.67
CA ARG A 408 -41.12 -7.28 15.55
C ARG A 408 -41.59 -7.42 14.10
N GLU A 409 -41.56 -6.35 13.31
CA GLU A 409 -42.00 -6.39 11.91
C GLU A 409 -41.01 -7.12 11.00
N LEU A 410 -39.71 -7.04 11.27
CA LEU A 410 -38.70 -7.79 10.54
C LEU A 410 -38.74 -9.28 10.88
N GLU A 411 -38.93 -9.65 12.15
CA GLU A 411 -39.07 -11.06 12.56
C GLU A 411 -40.32 -11.72 11.94
N LYS A 412 -41.38 -10.96 11.65
CA LYS A 412 -42.53 -11.46 10.86
C LYS A 412 -42.16 -11.77 9.41
N LYS A 413 -41.27 -10.98 8.81
CA LYS A 413 -40.84 -11.14 7.40
C LYS A 413 -39.77 -12.21 7.24
N PHE A 414 -38.87 -12.31 8.20
CA PHE A 414 -37.82 -13.32 8.27
C PHE A 414 -38.29 -14.46 9.18
N SER A 415 -39.28 -15.21 8.69
CA SER A 415 -39.89 -16.35 9.38
C SER A 415 -38.83 -17.23 10.03
N ASP A 416 -38.93 -17.44 11.34
CA ASP A 416 -38.05 -18.26 12.19
C ASP A 416 -36.61 -17.75 12.40
N ARG A 417 -36.31 -16.49 12.06
CA ARG A 417 -35.00 -15.87 12.35
C ARG A 417 -35.11 -14.73 13.36
N HIS A 418 -34.27 -14.77 14.39
CA HIS A 418 -34.03 -13.66 15.30
C HIS A 418 -33.24 -12.57 14.59
N VAL A 419 -33.80 -11.35 14.58
CA VAL A 419 -33.15 -10.18 13.99
C VAL A 419 -32.54 -9.35 15.11
N VAL A 420 -31.24 -9.08 15.01
CA VAL A 420 -30.51 -8.27 16.00
C VAL A 420 -29.78 -7.12 15.31
N PHE A 421 -29.93 -5.92 15.86
CA PHE A 421 -29.22 -4.73 15.40
C PHE A 421 -27.96 -4.49 16.24
N ILE A 422 -26.81 -4.37 15.59
CA ILE A 422 -25.55 -4.12 16.28
C ILE A 422 -24.87 -2.92 15.65
N ALA A 423 -24.49 -1.93 16.46
CA ALA A 423 -23.77 -0.80 15.95
C ALA A 423 -22.29 -1.16 15.69
N GLN A 424 -21.84 -0.88 14.48
CA GLN A 424 -20.48 -1.15 14.05
C GLN A 424 -19.49 -0.21 14.73
N ARG A 425 -18.57 -0.78 15.52
CA ARG A 425 -17.58 -0.03 16.32
C ARG A 425 -16.15 -0.38 15.93
N ARG A 426 -15.27 0.62 15.86
CA ARG A 426 -13.85 0.43 15.54
C ARG A 426 -13.02 0.19 16.80
N MET A 427 -12.40 -0.98 16.88
CA MET A 427 -11.43 -1.31 17.92
C MET A 427 -10.02 -0.89 17.49
N LEU A 428 -9.37 -0.03 18.28
CA LEU A 428 -7.95 0.26 18.08
C LEU A 428 -7.09 -0.76 18.84
N ARG A 429 -5.84 -0.97 18.46
CA ARG A 429 -4.93 -1.79 19.28
C ARG A 429 -4.36 -0.94 20.41
N LYS A 430 -3.95 -1.57 21.51
CA LYS A 430 -3.20 -0.86 22.56
C LYS A 430 -1.83 -0.47 21.96
N PRO A 431 -1.43 0.81 21.98
CA PRO A 431 -0.10 1.20 21.52
C PRO A 431 0.96 0.43 22.31
N THR A 432 1.92 -0.16 21.60
CA THR A 432 3.09 -0.82 22.20
C THR A 432 4.17 0.21 22.50
N ARG A 433 5.15 -0.15 23.35
CA ARG A 433 6.29 0.74 23.68
C ARG A 433 7.08 1.19 22.43
N THR A 434 7.03 0.41 21.36
CA THR A 434 7.67 0.67 20.07
C THR A 434 6.81 1.44 19.07
N SER A 435 5.55 1.73 19.41
CA SER A 435 4.64 2.40 18.48
C SER A 435 4.96 3.89 18.37
N ARG A 436 5.01 4.40 17.13
CA ARG A 436 5.25 5.81 16.82
C ARG A 436 4.05 6.72 17.13
N VAL A 437 2.92 6.16 17.57
CA VAL A 437 1.68 6.89 17.83
C VAL A 437 1.72 7.50 19.22
N GLN A 438 1.97 8.81 19.30
CA GLN A 438 1.99 9.53 20.58
C GLN A 438 0.59 9.84 21.13
N GLN A 439 -0.44 9.84 20.28
CA GLN A 439 -1.80 10.19 20.70
C GLN A 439 -2.43 9.08 21.56
N LYS A 440 -2.98 9.47 22.72
CA LYS A 440 -3.72 8.56 23.61
C LYS A 440 -4.98 8.02 22.90
N ARG A 441 -5.18 6.70 22.96
CA ARG A 441 -6.37 6.03 22.41
C ARG A 441 -7.65 6.49 23.12
N PRO A 442 -8.73 6.83 22.39
CA PRO A 442 -10.04 7.13 23.00
C PRO A 442 -10.64 5.93 23.74
N ARG A 443 -11.25 6.16 24.91
CA ARG A 443 -11.89 5.11 25.73
C ARG A 443 -12.99 4.37 24.98
N SER A 444 -13.82 5.06 24.21
CA SER A 444 -14.90 4.47 23.40
C SER A 444 -14.42 3.47 22.34
N ARG A 445 -13.14 3.53 21.98
CA ARG A 445 -12.51 2.60 21.05
C ARG A 445 -11.72 1.51 21.75
N THR A 446 -11.82 1.35 23.08
CA THR A 446 -11.15 0.27 23.84
C THR A 446 -11.81 -1.09 23.61
N LEU A 447 -11.05 -2.19 23.68
CA LEU A 447 -11.60 -3.54 23.51
C LEU A 447 -12.73 -3.79 24.50
N THR A 448 -12.50 -3.44 25.77
CA THR A 448 -13.49 -3.59 26.85
C THR A 448 -14.72 -2.74 26.62
N SER A 449 -14.57 -1.46 26.26
CA SER A 449 -15.71 -0.58 26.01
C SER A 449 -16.52 -1.00 24.79
N VAL A 450 -15.87 -1.49 23.72
CA VAL A 450 -16.57 -1.97 22.53
C VAL A 450 -17.33 -3.25 22.84
N HIS A 451 -16.73 -4.21 23.54
CA HIS A 451 -17.41 -5.45 23.94
C HIS A 451 -18.61 -5.19 24.85
N GLU A 452 -18.48 -4.25 25.78
CA GLU A 452 -19.58 -3.84 26.65
C GLU A 452 -20.75 -3.24 25.87
N LYS A 453 -20.45 -2.36 24.89
CA LYS A 453 -21.49 -1.78 24.04
C LYS A 453 -22.12 -2.79 23.07
N ILE A 454 -21.39 -3.80 22.62
CA ILE A 454 -21.98 -4.90 21.84
C ILE A 454 -22.96 -5.71 22.70
N LEU A 455 -22.67 -5.94 23.99
CA LEU A 455 -23.61 -6.59 24.90
C LEU A 455 -24.90 -5.78 25.07
N GLU A 456 -24.78 -4.47 25.27
CA GLU A 456 -25.94 -3.57 25.40
C GLU A 456 -26.81 -3.57 24.14
N ASP A 457 -26.20 -3.49 22.94
CA ASP A 457 -26.94 -3.54 21.67
C ASP A 457 -27.67 -4.88 21.47
N LEU A 458 -27.02 -6.00 21.87
CA LEU A 458 -27.58 -7.34 21.72
C LEU A 458 -28.87 -7.55 22.51
N VAL A 459 -28.93 -7.01 23.73
CA VAL A 459 -30.06 -7.24 24.64
C VAL A 459 -31.12 -6.14 24.61
N PHE A 460 -30.91 -5.10 23.81
CA PHE A 460 -31.87 -4.02 23.64
C PHE A 460 -33.23 -4.59 23.19
N PRO A 461 -34.36 -4.22 23.83
CA PRO A 461 -34.58 -3.05 24.69
C PRO A 461 -34.31 -3.22 26.19
N THR A 462 -33.91 -4.41 26.64
CA THR A 462 -33.75 -4.70 28.07
C THR A 462 -32.40 -4.23 28.60
N GLU A 463 -32.40 -3.74 29.84
CA GLU A 463 -31.20 -3.28 30.51
C GLU A 463 -30.44 -4.43 31.20
N ILE A 464 -29.12 -4.33 31.20
CA ILE A 464 -28.25 -5.26 31.92
C ILE A 464 -28.16 -4.81 33.39
N VAL A 465 -28.76 -5.58 34.29
CA VAL A 465 -28.76 -5.32 35.75
C VAL A 465 -27.40 -5.59 36.37
N GLY A 466 -26.67 -6.60 35.88
CA GLY A 466 -25.39 -6.98 36.45
C GLY A 466 -24.53 -7.86 35.54
N LYS A 467 -23.22 -7.89 35.83
CA LYS A 467 -22.26 -8.76 35.13
C LYS A 467 -21.38 -9.44 36.16
N ARG A 468 -21.21 -10.75 36.09
CA ARG A 468 -20.30 -11.54 36.94
C ARG A 468 -19.38 -12.37 36.07
N THR A 469 -18.08 -12.29 36.28
CA THR A 469 -17.13 -13.20 35.61
C THR A 469 -16.83 -14.35 36.56
N ARG A 470 -17.24 -15.56 36.21
CA ARG A 470 -16.81 -16.77 36.89
C ARG A 470 -15.46 -17.18 36.32
N VAL A 471 -14.47 -17.37 37.18
CA VAL A 471 -13.18 -17.94 36.82
C VAL A 471 -13.13 -19.34 37.41
N ALA A 472 -13.01 -20.35 36.56
CA ALA A 472 -12.88 -21.74 36.99
C ALA A 472 -11.43 -22.08 37.34
N VAL A 473 -11.24 -23.21 38.01
CA VAL A 473 -9.92 -23.65 38.53
C VAL A 473 -8.93 -23.94 37.39
N ASP A 474 -9.44 -24.31 36.22
CA ASP A 474 -8.70 -24.47 34.97
C ASP A 474 -8.25 -23.13 34.34
N GLY A 475 -8.65 -21.99 34.93
CA GLY A 475 -8.38 -20.65 34.42
C GLY A 475 -9.35 -20.18 33.34
N SER A 476 -10.34 -21.01 32.95
CA SER A 476 -11.38 -20.59 32.01
C SER A 476 -12.27 -19.51 32.63
N LYS A 477 -12.71 -18.57 31.80
CA LYS A 477 -13.51 -17.41 32.24
C LYS A 477 -14.85 -17.43 31.53
N LEU A 478 -15.93 -17.47 32.30
CA LEU A 478 -17.29 -17.38 31.80
C LEU A 478 -17.94 -16.09 32.30
N LEU A 479 -18.38 -15.24 31.38
CA LEU A 479 -19.07 -14.01 31.72
C LEU A 479 -20.58 -14.29 31.81
N LYS A 480 -21.13 -14.17 33.01
CA LYS A 480 -22.57 -14.20 33.28
C LYS A 480 -23.14 -12.79 33.25
N VAL A 481 -24.15 -12.57 32.43
CA VAL A 481 -24.83 -11.28 32.27
C VAL A 481 -26.26 -11.44 32.79
N PHE A 482 -26.63 -10.60 33.75
CA PHE A 482 -27.95 -10.59 34.37
C PHE A 482 -28.83 -9.52 33.73
N LEU A 483 -29.98 -9.94 33.21
CA LEU A 483 -30.98 -9.07 32.58
C LEU A 483 -32.12 -8.74 33.56
N ASP A 484 -32.91 -7.71 33.27
CA ASP A 484 -34.09 -7.41 34.10
C ASP A 484 -35.12 -8.54 34.00
N SER A 485 -35.56 -9.04 35.15
CA SER A 485 -36.58 -10.08 35.30
C SER A 485 -37.93 -9.75 34.67
N LYS A 486 -38.25 -8.46 34.47
CA LYS A 486 -39.53 -8.04 33.87
C LYS A 486 -39.70 -8.51 32.42
N ASP A 487 -38.60 -8.60 31.69
CA ASP A 487 -38.60 -8.96 30.27
C ASP A 487 -38.30 -10.46 30.05
N ALA A 488 -38.33 -11.27 31.10
CA ALA A 488 -38.02 -12.70 31.03
C ALA A 488 -38.90 -13.41 29.99
N THR A 489 -40.21 -13.17 30.03
CA THR A 489 -41.17 -13.85 29.14
C THR A 489 -40.97 -13.52 27.66
N SER A 490 -40.43 -12.35 27.32
CA SER A 490 -40.26 -11.91 25.93
C SER A 490 -38.87 -12.21 25.34
N LEU A 491 -37.85 -12.40 26.18
CA LEU A 491 -36.46 -12.56 25.72
C LEU A 491 -35.85 -13.94 26.00
N GLU A 492 -36.48 -14.78 26.81
CA GLU A 492 -35.96 -16.11 27.17
C GLU A 492 -35.62 -16.96 25.94
N TYR A 493 -36.46 -16.93 24.90
CA TYR A 493 -36.23 -17.68 23.67
C TYR A 493 -35.06 -17.17 22.81
N LYS A 494 -34.53 -15.97 23.06
CA LYS A 494 -33.42 -15.35 22.31
C LYS A 494 -32.05 -15.49 22.99
N LEU A 495 -31.99 -15.93 24.25
CA LEU A 495 -30.76 -15.91 25.05
C LEU A 495 -29.63 -16.74 24.44
N ASP A 496 -29.96 -17.90 23.86
CA ASP A 496 -28.99 -18.77 23.19
C ASP A 496 -28.42 -18.09 21.94
N SER A 497 -29.28 -17.45 21.15
CA SER A 497 -28.88 -16.68 19.97
C SER A 497 -27.96 -15.51 20.33
N PHE A 498 -28.26 -14.77 21.40
CA PHE A 498 -27.38 -13.67 21.86
C PHE A 498 -26.01 -14.20 22.27
N SER A 499 -25.95 -15.36 22.92
CA SER A 499 -24.71 -16.00 23.33
C SER A 499 -23.87 -16.41 22.11
N SER A 500 -24.48 -17.05 21.12
CA SER A 500 -23.82 -17.44 19.86
C SER A 500 -23.30 -16.22 19.08
N VAL A 501 -24.12 -15.18 18.93
CA VAL A 501 -23.74 -13.94 18.24
C VAL A 501 -22.57 -13.26 18.94
N TYR A 502 -22.62 -13.12 20.27
CA TYR A 502 -21.54 -12.48 21.01
C TYR A 502 -20.24 -13.27 20.92
N ARG A 503 -20.31 -14.61 20.98
CA ARG A 503 -19.17 -15.50 20.80
C ARG A 503 -18.55 -15.34 19.42
N ARG A 504 -19.36 -15.27 18.37
CA ARG A 504 -18.88 -15.09 16.99
C ARG A 504 -18.21 -13.73 16.78
N LEU A 505 -18.77 -12.66 17.34
CA LEU A 505 -18.24 -11.30 17.16
C LEU A 505 -17.00 -11.02 18.00
N THR A 506 -16.93 -11.57 19.21
CA THR A 506 -15.90 -11.19 20.20
C THR A 506 -14.91 -12.30 20.56
N GLY A 507 -15.22 -13.56 20.21
CA GLY A 507 -14.46 -14.74 20.60
C GLY A 507 -14.56 -15.09 22.10
N LYS A 508 -15.50 -14.49 22.84
CA LYS A 508 -15.69 -14.72 24.28
C LYS A 508 -17.02 -15.40 24.56
N ASP A 509 -17.00 -16.36 25.48
CA ASP A 509 -18.21 -17.05 25.92
C ASP A 509 -18.96 -16.21 26.96
N VAL A 510 -20.26 -16.07 26.74
CA VAL A 510 -21.21 -15.35 27.59
C VAL A 510 -22.42 -16.22 27.82
N VAL A 511 -22.99 -16.14 29.02
CA VAL A 511 -24.28 -16.72 29.36
C VAL A 511 -25.17 -15.60 29.89
N PHE A 512 -26.37 -15.47 29.32
CA PHE A 512 -27.40 -14.54 29.78
C PHE A 512 -28.36 -15.28 30.71
N GLU A 513 -28.61 -14.73 31.90
CA GLU A 513 -29.49 -15.32 32.91
C GLU A 513 -30.39 -14.23 33.48
N PHE A 514 -31.64 -14.56 33.83
CA PHE A 514 -32.46 -13.68 34.66
C PHE A 514 -32.15 -13.94 36.14
N PRO A 515 -31.98 -12.90 36.97
CA PRO A 515 -31.71 -13.08 38.39
C PRO A 515 -32.91 -13.77 39.04
N VAL A 516 -32.69 -14.95 39.62
CA VAL A 516 -33.70 -15.62 40.43
C VAL A 516 -33.92 -14.78 41.68
N VAL A 517 -35.11 -14.21 41.83
CA VAL A 517 -35.50 -13.48 43.04
C VAL A 517 -35.58 -14.48 44.18
N SER A 518 -34.46 -14.73 44.84
CA SER A 518 -34.49 -15.32 46.18
C SER A 518 -35.09 -14.26 47.10
N HIS A 519 -36.37 -14.39 47.42
CA HIS A 519 -36.93 -13.72 48.59
C HIS A 519 -36.14 -14.24 49.79
N GLY A 520 -35.12 -13.50 50.20
CA GLY A 520 -34.37 -13.82 51.39
C GLY A 520 -35.30 -13.83 52.59
N GLU A 521 -35.53 -15.01 53.14
CA GLU A 521 -35.86 -15.14 54.56
C GLU A 521 -34.76 -14.38 55.31
N LYS A 522 -35.15 -13.24 55.88
CA LYS A 522 -34.32 -12.51 56.85
C LYS A 522 -34.13 -13.44 58.05
N ALA A 523 -32.91 -13.90 58.25
CA ALA A 523 -32.46 -14.44 59.53
C ALA A 523 -32.15 -13.30 60.50
#